data_AF-A0A9X5XIW3-F1
#
_entry.id   AF-A0A9X5XIW3-F1
#
_cell.length_a   1.000
_cell.length_b   1.000
_cell.length_c   1.000
_cell.angle_alpha   90.00
_cell.angle_beta   90.00
_cell.angle_gamma   90.00
#
_symmetry.space_group_name_H-M   'P 1'
#
loop_
_entity.id
_entity.type
_entity.pdbx_description
1 polymer ?
#
loop_
_entity_poly.entity_id
_entity_poly.type
_entity_poly.pdbx_seq_one_letter_code
_entity_poly.pdbx_strand_id
1 'polypeptide(L)'
;MRRTALLASAALLTGLLPLLSAGAATADEPAPVPVDHFEGEVPFANPPAGGLFTWGGDADDPPALALTTRTDAPEGAKVLTGTYDISGYGGFTHDFAFDQPAHDWSAHKGIRFWWDGQNNAKKVAFEIKDGGANGEASELWTTSFTDDFSGWKQIEIPFTDFTYRTDYQPV
;
A
#
# COMPACT_ATOMS: atom_id res chain seq x y z
N MET A 1 -6.26 61.67 -50.02
CA MET A 1 -5.27 60.69 -49.53
C MET A 1 -4.72 61.16 -48.19
N ARG A 2 -5.11 60.55 -47.06
CA ARG A 2 -4.34 60.53 -45.80
C ARG A 2 -4.99 59.50 -44.87
N ARG A 3 -4.12 58.64 -44.31
CA ARG A 3 -4.40 57.33 -43.73
C ARG A 3 -4.89 57.47 -42.29
N THR A 4 -5.96 56.75 -41.96
CA THR A 4 -6.43 56.47 -40.60
C THR A 4 -5.44 55.53 -39.90
N ALA A 5 -5.00 55.89 -38.71
CA ALA A 5 -4.18 55.05 -37.85
C ALA A 5 -5.08 54.10 -37.05
N LEU A 6 -4.82 52.78 -37.15
CA LEU A 6 -5.39 51.78 -36.24
C LEU A 6 -4.44 51.63 -35.05
N LEU A 7 -4.96 51.87 -33.85
CA LEU A 7 -4.38 51.42 -32.58
C LEU A 7 -4.83 49.97 -32.34
N ALA A 8 -3.89 49.03 -32.40
CA ALA A 8 -4.12 47.65 -31.98
C ALA A 8 -3.70 47.51 -30.51
N SER A 9 -4.68 47.36 -29.62
CA SER A 9 -4.47 47.03 -28.21
C SER A 9 -4.25 45.53 -28.09
N ALA A 10 -3.04 45.12 -27.67
CA ALA A 10 -2.75 43.75 -27.29
C ALA A 10 -3.21 43.50 -25.84
N ALA A 11 -4.24 42.69 -25.65
CA ALA A 11 -4.60 42.15 -24.34
C ALA A 11 -3.83 40.83 -24.13
N LEU A 12 -2.88 40.81 -23.18
CA LEU A 12 -2.26 39.58 -22.70
C LEU A 12 -3.27 38.84 -21.81
N LEU A 13 -3.70 37.65 -22.22
CA LEU A 13 -4.45 36.71 -21.39
C LEU A 13 -3.43 35.78 -20.69
N THR A 14 -3.16 36.01 -19.41
CA THR A 14 -2.39 35.06 -18.58
C THR A 14 -3.33 33.96 -18.11
N GLY A 15 -3.31 32.82 -18.80
CA GLY A 15 -3.95 31.59 -18.31
C GLY A 15 -3.10 30.95 -17.22
N LEU A 16 -3.63 30.82 -16.00
CA LEU A 16 -3.08 29.91 -15.00
C LEU A 16 -3.50 28.48 -15.38
N LEU A 17 -2.53 27.64 -15.70
CA LEU A 17 -2.70 26.19 -15.77
C LEU A 17 -2.70 25.62 -14.34
N PRO A 18 -3.62 24.69 -13.99
CA PRO A 18 -3.49 23.95 -12.74
C PRO A 18 -2.34 22.96 -12.88
N LEU A 19 -1.35 23.08 -11.99
CA LEU A 19 -0.29 22.10 -11.82
C LEU A 19 -0.92 20.83 -11.22
N LEU A 20 -1.20 19.85 -12.08
CA LEU A 20 -1.33 18.46 -11.63
C LEU A 20 0.08 17.99 -11.25
N SER A 21 0.39 18.00 -9.96
CA SER A 21 1.57 17.31 -9.44
C SER A 21 1.32 15.80 -9.46
N ALA A 22 1.40 15.20 -10.65
CA ALA A 22 1.77 13.80 -10.74
C ALA A 22 3.27 13.73 -10.43
N GLY A 23 3.66 13.07 -9.34
CA GLY A 23 5.06 12.88 -8.99
C GLY A 23 5.80 12.28 -10.18
N ALA A 24 6.77 13.01 -10.72
CA ALA A 24 7.63 12.52 -11.78
C ALA A 24 8.51 11.42 -11.18
N ALA A 25 8.20 10.16 -11.49
CA ALA A 25 9.16 9.08 -11.33
C ALA A 25 10.41 9.45 -12.15
N THR A 26 11.56 9.55 -11.49
CA THR A 26 12.82 9.79 -12.18
C THR A 26 13.11 8.61 -13.11
N ALA A 27 13.31 8.89 -14.40
CA ALA A 27 13.43 7.90 -15.48
C ALA A 27 14.56 6.85 -15.35
N ASP A 28 15.34 6.89 -14.25
CA ASP A 28 16.47 5.98 -13.97
C ASP A 28 16.21 4.98 -12.83
N GLU A 29 15.09 5.07 -12.10
CA GLU A 29 14.76 4.05 -11.08
C GLU A 29 14.05 2.85 -11.72
N PRO A 30 14.53 1.61 -11.53
CA PRO A 30 13.86 0.43 -12.06
C PRO A 30 12.42 0.37 -11.56
N ALA A 31 11.52 -0.10 -12.42
CA ALA A 31 10.14 -0.34 -12.02
C ALA A 31 10.10 -1.29 -10.81
N PRO A 32 9.21 -1.05 -9.83
CA PRO A 32 9.11 -1.93 -8.68
C PRO A 32 8.62 -3.32 -9.08
N VAL A 33 9.08 -4.31 -8.33
CA VAL A 33 8.59 -5.68 -8.44
C VAL A 33 7.27 -5.79 -7.67
N PRO A 34 6.18 -6.27 -8.28
CA PRO A 34 4.91 -6.43 -7.58
C PRO A 34 5.00 -7.54 -6.53
N VAL A 35 4.48 -7.26 -5.34
CA VAL A 35 4.27 -8.26 -4.27
C VAL A 35 2.94 -8.98 -4.51
N ASP A 36 1.86 -8.20 -4.65
CA ASP A 36 0.52 -8.66 -5.02
C ASP A 36 -0.21 -7.50 -5.71
N HIS A 37 -1.06 -7.80 -6.70
CA HIS A 37 -1.97 -6.82 -7.32
C HIS A 37 -3.38 -6.91 -6.73
N PHE A 38 -3.67 -7.95 -5.94
CA PHE A 38 -4.99 -8.27 -5.39
C PHE A 38 -6.06 -8.49 -6.47
N GLU A 39 -5.68 -9.10 -7.60
CA GLU A 39 -6.57 -9.49 -8.69
C GLU A 39 -7.06 -10.94 -8.57
N GLY A 40 -6.42 -11.73 -7.69
CA GLY A 40 -6.78 -13.12 -7.37
C GLY A 40 -5.68 -14.14 -7.64
N GLU A 41 -4.46 -13.69 -7.87
CA GLU A 41 -3.27 -14.53 -8.03
C GLU A 41 -2.87 -15.22 -6.72
N VAL A 42 -3.04 -14.51 -5.60
CA VAL A 42 -2.78 -15.02 -4.26
C VAL A 42 -4.10 -15.46 -3.62
N PRO A 43 -4.25 -16.74 -3.24
CA PRO A 43 -5.51 -17.24 -2.68
C PRO A 43 -5.68 -16.82 -1.22
N PHE A 44 -6.93 -16.81 -0.75
CA PHE A 44 -7.19 -16.89 0.68
C PHE A 44 -6.85 -18.31 1.17
N ALA A 45 -5.80 -18.44 1.98
CA ALA A 45 -5.29 -19.72 2.44
C ALA A 45 -4.57 -19.55 3.79
N ASN A 46 -4.60 -20.61 4.61
CA ASN A 46 -3.89 -20.63 5.88
C ASN A 46 -2.56 -21.38 5.75
N PRO A 47 -1.56 -21.04 6.58
CA PRO A 47 -0.34 -21.83 6.71
C PRO A 47 -0.63 -23.32 6.93
N PRO A 48 0.17 -24.25 6.34
CA PRO A 48 1.45 -24.00 5.68
C PRO A 48 1.35 -23.55 4.20
N ALA A 49 0.14 -23.47 3.64
CA ALA A 49 -0.04 -22.96 2.28
C ALA A 49 0.17 -21.45 2.26
N GLY A 50 0.76 -20.95 1.17
CA GLY A 50 0.92 -19.51 0.95
C GLY A 50 -0.39 -18.86 0.57
N GLY A 51 -0.62 -17.64 1.02
CA GLY A 51 -1.84 -16.91 0.77
C GLY A 51 -2.12 -15.78 1.75
N LEU A 52 -3.35 -15.32 1.69
CA LEU A 52 -3.94 -14.32 2.56
C LEU A 52 -4.78 -14.98 3.65
N PHE A 53 -4.52 -14.67 4.91
CA PHE A 53 -5.35 -15.11 6.04
C PHE A 53 -5.46 -14.04 7.13
N THR A 54 -6.51 -14.14 7.94
CA THR A 54 -6.82 -13.18 9.00
C THR A 54 -6.61 -13.77 10.38
N TRP A 55 -6.37 -12.89 11.35
CA TRP A 55 -6.14 -13.24 12.75
C TRP A 55 -6.69 -12.13 13.66
N GLY A 56 -6.95 -12.48 14.92
CA GLY A 56 -7.58 -11.62 15.90
C GLY A 56 -7.47 -12.16 17.33
N GLY A 57 -7.70 -11.30 18.32
CA GLY A 57 -7.64 -11.66 19.74
C GLY A 57 -8.81 -12.50 20.22
N ASP A 58 -9.96 -12.39 19.55
CA ASP A 58 -11.13 -13.24 19.76
C ASP A 58 -11.80 -13.63 18.43
N ALA A 59 -13.04 -14.13 18.49
CA ALA A 59 -13.75 -14.67 17.33
C ALA A 59 -14.23 -13.60 16.35
N ASP A 60 -14.41 -12.36 16.79
CA ASP A 60 -14.98 -11.27 15.99
C ASP A 60 -13.90 -10.24 15.55
N ASP A 61 -12.71 -10.30 16.14
CA ASP A 61 -11.56 -9.45 15.78
C ASP A 61 -10.97 -9.71 14.36
N PRO A 62 -10.92 -10.93 13.79
CA PRO A 62 -10.35 -11.15 12.46
C PRO A 62 -11.13 -10.39 11.37
N PRO A 63 -10.46 -9.58 10.51
CA PRO A 63 -11.12 -8.92 9.41
C PRO A 63 -11.79 -9.90 8.44
N ALA A 64 -12.95 -9.53 7.89
CA ALA A 64 -13.56 -10.23 6.78
C ALA A 64 -13.03 -9.66 5.45
N LEU A 65 -12.17 -10.41 4.77
CA LEU A 65 -11.52 -9.98 3.53
C LEU A 65 -12.27 -10.41 2.27
N ALA A 66 -12.16 -9.60 1.21
CA ALA A 66 -12.65 -9.92 -0.12
C ALA A 66 -11.84 -9.22 -1.22
N LEU A 67 -11.78 -9.84 -2.40
CA LEU A 67 -11.29 -9.20 -3.62
C LEU A 67 -12.47 -8.54 -4.35
N THR A 68 -12.52 -7.21 -4.32
CA THR A 68 -13.68 -6.42 -4.75
C THR A 68 -13.34 -5.58 -5.97
N THR A 69 -14.23 -5.56 -6.97
CA THR A 69 -14.08 -4.69 -8.14
C THR A 69 -14.12 -3.21 -7.74
N ARG A 70 -13.10 -2.44 -8.17
CA ARG A 70 -13.01 -0.98 -7.96
C ARG A 70 -12.54 -0.31 -9.24
N THR A 71 -13.44 0.39 -9.92
CA THR A 71 -13.13 1.08 -11.18
C THR A 71 -12.32 2.36 -10.99
N ASP A 72 -12.28 2.88 -9.77
CA ASP A 72 -11.50 4.04 -9.36
C ASP A 72 -10.13 3.66 -8.76
N ALA A 73 -9.82 2.36 -8.68
CA ALA A 73 -8.51 1.90 -8.22
C ALA A 73 -7.40 2.46 -9.13
N PRO A 74 -6.27 2.93 -8.59
CA PRO A 74 -5.16 3.46 -9.38
C PRO A 74 -4.54 2.43 -10.33
N GLU A 75 -4.59 1.16 -9.93
CA GLU A 75 -4.06 0.01 -10.65
C GLU A 75 -5.04 -1.16 -10.52
N GLY A 76 -5.10 -2.01 -11.54
CA GLY A 76 -5.96 -3.20 -11.53
C GLY A 76 -7.46 -2.94 -11.74
N ALA A 77 -8.26 -3.99 -11.64
CA ALA A 77 -9.72 -3.98 -11.67
C ALA A 77 -10.34 -4.35 -10.33
N LYS A 78 -9.58 -5.01 -9.44
CA LYS A 78 -9.96 -5.43 -8.10
C LYS A 78 -8.95 -4.94 -7.08
N VAL A 79 -9.38 -4.92 -5.82
CA VAL A 79 -8.53 -4.60 -4.68
C VAL A 79 -8.86 -5.53 -3.52
N LEU A 80 -7.92 -5.68 -2.58
CA LEU A 80 -8.23 -6.28 -1.29
C LEU A 80 -9.04 -5.29 -0.46
N THR A 81 -10.21 -5.74 -0.02
CA THR A 81 -11.10 -5.01 0.89
C THR A 81 -11.26 -5.80 2.17
N GLY A 82 -11.49 -5.10 3.28
CA GLY A 82 -11.72 -5.72 4.57
C GLY A 82 -12.71 -4.92 5.42
N THR A 83 -13.62 -5.61 6.10
CA THR A 83 -14.40 -5.03 7.21
C THR A 83 -13.92 -5.61 8.52
N TYR A 84 -13.78 -4.79 9.55
CA TYR A 84 -13.27 -5.19 10.85
C TYR A 84 -13.89 -4.37 11.98
N ASP A 85 -14.02 -4.98 13.16
CA ASP A 85 -14.38 -4.33 14.43
C ASP A 85 -13.44 -4.85 15.53
N ILE A 86 -12.13 -4.61 15.34
CA ILE A 86 -11.08 -5.12 16.22
C ILE A 86 -11.16 -4.42 17.59
N SER A 87 -11.44 -5.21 18.62
CA SER A 87 -11.57 -4.78 20.01
C SER A 87 -10.24 -4.81 20.78
N GLY A 88 -9.33 -5.70 20.39
CA GLY A 88 -7.99 -5.85 20.96
C GLY A 88 -6.89 -5.75 19.91
N TYR A 89 -6.53 -6.88 19.32
CA TYR A 89 -5.55 -6.98 18.25
C TYR A 89 -6.12 -7.82 17.11
N GLY A 90 -5.77 -7.49 15.88
CA GLY A 90 -6.25 -8.20 14.70
C GLY A 90 -5.66 -7.63 13.43
N GLY A 91 -5.75 -8.41 12.35
CA GLY A 91 -5.16 -8.05 11.08
C GLY A 91 -5.23 -9.19 10.08
N PHE A 92 -4.44 -9.04 9.02
CA PHE A 92 -4.24 -10.10 8.05
C PHE A 92 -2.77 -10.21 7.67
N THR A 93 -2.43 -11.36 7.12
CA THR A 93 -1.08 -11.69 6.69
C THR A 93 -1.13 -12.08 5.21
N HIS A 94 -0.10 -11.69 4.46
CA HIS A 94 0.21 -12.20 3.13
C HIS A 94 1.51 -13.01 3.22
N ASP A 95 1.41 -14.33 3.25
CA ASP A 95 2.57 -15.23 3.44
C ASP A 95 2.87 -16.09 2.21
N PHE A 96 4.13 -16.52 2.12
CA PHE A 96 4.57 -17.57 1.21
C PHE A 96 4.33 -18.96 1.83
N ALA A 97 4.23 -19.98 0.97
CA ALA A 97 4.07 -21.35 1.46
C ALA A 97 5.34 -21.82 2.18
N PHE A 98 5.20 -22.59 3.25
CA PHE A 98 6.34 -22.98 4.12
C PHE A 98 7.40 -23.81 3.40
N ASP A 99 7.03 -24.46 2.29
CA ASP A 99 7.93 -25.25 1.46
C ASP A 99 8.61 -24.42 0.34
N GLN A 100 8.35 -23.12 0.29
CA GLN A 100 8.97 -22.17 -0.63
C GLN A 100 9.97 -21.28 0.10
N PRO A 101 11.05 -20.85 -0.58
CA PRO A 101 11.97 -19.89 0.01
C PRO A 101 11.29 -18.53 0.22
N ALA A 102 11.74 -17.82 1.25
CA ALA A 102 11.41 -16.40 1.42
C ALA A 102 11.90 -15.58 0.21
N HIS A 103 11.24 -14.46 -0.04
CA HIS A 103 11.62 -13.55 -1.12
C HIS A 103 12.84 -12.71 -0.72
N ASP A 104 13.82 -12.60 -1.64
CA ASP A 104 14.96 -11.71 -1.46
C ASP A 104 14.63 -10.29 -1.94
N TRP A 105 14.52 -9.36 -1.01
CA TRP A 105 14.25 -7.94 -1.28
C TRP A 105 15.48 -7.04 -1.13
N SER A 106 16.69 -7.60 -0.99
CA SER A 106 17.93 -6.85 -0.71
C SER A 106 18.29 -5.80 -1.76
N ALA A 107 17.81 -5.94 -3.01
CA ALA A 107 18.00 -4.96 -4.07
C ALA A 107 17.03 -3.75 -4.00
N HIS A 108 16.07 -3.75 -3.07
CA HIS A 108 15.02 -2.73 -2.94
C HIS A 108 15.22 -1.87 -1.69
N LYS A 109 14.58 -0.70 -1.67
CA LYS A 109 14.71 0.28 -0.58
C LYS A 109 13.54 0.25 0.40
N GLY A 110 12.44 -0.41 0.06
CA GLY A 110 11.21 -0.38 0.84
C GLY A 110 10.04 -1.04 0.13
N ILE A 111 8.86 -0.92 0.72
CA ILE A 111 7.57 -1.40 0.21
C ILE A 111 6.69 -0.21 -0.11
N ARG A 112 5.87 -0.35 -1.16
CA ARG A 112 4.80 0.60 -1.45
C ARG A 112 3.52 -0.10 -1.83
N PHE A 113 2.39 0.51 -1.52
CA PHE A 113 1.07 -0.01 -1.83
C PHE A 113 0.05 1.14 -1.93
N TRP A 114 -1.02 0.92 -2.69
CA TRP A 114 -2.14 1.85 -2.73
C TRP A 114 -3.07 1.62 -1.54
N TRP A 115 -3.44 2.71 -0.86
CA TRP A 115 -4.40 2.70 0.25
C TRP A 115 -5.55 3.66 -0.05
N ASP A 116 -6.79 3.19 0.14
CA ASP A 116 -7.99 4.02 0.05
C ASP A 116 -8.28 4.64 1.43
N GLY A 117 -7.79 5.87 1.61
CA GLY A 117 -7.85 6.57 2.90
C GLY A 117 -9.26 6.99 3.28
N GLN A 118 -9.57 6.88 4.57
CA GLN A 118 -10.85 7.29 5.14
C GLN A 118 -10.74 8.54 6.02
N ASN A 119 -9.54 9.08 6.22
CA ASN A 119 -9.26 10.24 7.06
C ASN A 119 -9.84 10.09 8.48
N ASN A 120 -9.64 8.92 9.06
CA ASN A 120 -10.15 8.55 10.38
C ASN A 120 -9.10 8.71 11.49
N ALA A 121 -7.91 9.22 11.16
CA ALA A 121 -6.76 9.42 12.04
C ALA A 121 -6.28 8.13 12.76
N LYS A 122 -6.71 6.95 12.31
CA LYS A 122 -6.25 5.68 12.85
C LYS A 122 -4.81 5.44 12.42
N LYS A 123 -4.03 4.90 13.35
CA LYS A 123 -2.69 4.40 13.10
C LYS A 123 -2.79 2.96 12.61
N VAL A 124 -2.34 2.69 11.39
CA VAL A 124 -2.31 1.36 10.79
C VAL A 124 -0.91 0.80 10.97
N ALA A 125 -0.79 -0.33 11.66
CA ALA A 125 0.47 -1.05 11.79
C ALA A 125 0.78 -1.79 10.48
N PHE A 126 2.05 -1.84 10.10
CA PHE A 126 2.54 -2.62 8.98
C PHE A 126 3.76 -3.41 9.44
N GLU A 127 3.79 -4.70 9.13
CA GLU A 127 4.81 -5.63 9.60
C GLU A 127 5.47 -6.36 8.42
N ILE A 128 6.77 -6.61 8.55
CA ILE A 128 7.53 -7.50 7.68
C ILE A 128 8.04 -8.66 8.54
N LYS A 129 7.99 -9.85 7.94
CA LYS A 129 8.51 -11.08 8.50
C LYS A 129 9.85 -11.39 7.86
N ASP A 130 10.89 -11.59 8.66
CA ASP A 130 12.25 -11.85 8.18
C ASP A 130 12.91 -13.03 8.90
N GLY A 131 13.73 -13.77 8.17
CA GLY A 131 14.44 -14.94 8.66
C GLY A 131 13.52 -16.06 9.18
N GLY A 132 14.06 -16.85 10.09
CA GLY A 132 13.32 -17.93 10.73
C GLY A 132 13.11 -19.18 9.88
N ALA A 133 12.24 -20.09 10.36
CA ALA A 133 11.99 -21.38 9.71
C ALA A 133 10.88 -21.29 8.64
N ASN A 134 9.94 -20.36 8.80
CA ASN A 134 8.83 -20.06 7.89
C ASN A 134 8.15 -18.75 8.31
N GLY A 135 7.16 -18.28 7.55
CA GLY A 135 6.43 -17.05 7.83
C GLY A 135 5.70 -17.02 9.18
N GLU A 136 5.40 -18.14 9.83
CA GLU A 136 4.80 -18.16 11.17
C GLU A 136 5.82 -18.44 12.28
N ALA A 137 7.11 -18.50 11.94
CA ALA A 137 8.23 -18.71 12.86
C ALA A 137 9.43 -17.88 12.39
N SER A 138 9.24 -16.55 12.36
CA SER A 138 10.14 -15.53 11.80
C SER A 138 10.22 -14.30 12.69
N GLU A 139 11.25 -13.47 12.53
CA GLU A 139 11.32 -12.19 13.21
C GLU A 139 10.30 -11.20 12.61
N LEU A 140 9.58 -10.49 13.48
CA LEU A 140 8.69 -9.39 13.14
C LEU A 140 9.43 -8.06 13.23
N TRP A 141 9.35 -7.31 12.15
CA TRP A 141 9.77 -5.93 12.04
C TRP A 141 8.54 -5.06 11.80
N THR A 142 8.38 -4.00 12.58
CA THR A 142 7.13 -3.22 12.60
C THR A 142 7.37 -1.74 12.36
N THR A 143 6.38 -1.12 11.72
CA THR A 143 6.23 0.32 11.53
C THR A 143 4.74 0.65 11.38
N SER A 144 4.42 1.88 11.02
CA SER A 144 3.03 2.32 10.92
C SER A 144 2.89 3.59 10.10
N PHE A 145 1.70 3.79 9.53
CA PHE A 145 1.28 5.07 8.97
C PHE A 145 -0.06 5.50 9.57
N THR A 146 -0.40 6.78 9.39
CA THR A 146 -1.69 7.33 9.84
C THR A 146 -2.60 7.51 8.62
N ASP A 147 -3.86 7.08 8.74
CA ASP A 147 -4.91 7.36 7.76
C ASP A 147 -5.48 8.77 7.99
N ASP A 148 -4.78 9.79 7.47
CA ASP A 148 -5.07 11.23 7.61
C ASP A 148 -5.46 11.90 6.28
N PHE A 149 -5.87 11.10 5.29
CA PHE A 149 -6.24 11.53 3.95
C PHE A 149 -7.47 10.77 3.45
N SER A 150 -8.14 11.30 2.42
CA SER A 150 -9.30 10.64 1.81
C SER A 150 -9.01 10.23 0.37
N GLY A 151 -9.47 9.03 0.01
CA GLY A 151 -9.26 8.44 -1.31
C GLY A 151 -7.88 7.81 -1.48
N TRP A 152 -7.58 7.41 -2.71
CA TRP A 152 -6.36 6.68 -3.04
C TRP A 152 -5.09 7.50 -2.85
N LYS A 153 -4.15 6.95 -2.09
CA LYS A 153 -2.77 7.43 -1.94
C LYS A 153 -1.83 6.24 -1.96
N GLN A 154 -0.68 6.42 -2.62
CA GLN A 154 0.39 5.44 -2.53
C GLN A 154 1.14 5.68 -1.22
N ILE A 155 1.13 4.69 -0.35
CA ILE A 155 1.96 4.65 0.85
C ILE A 155 3.31 4.07 0.44
N GLU A 156 4.39 4.73 0.81
CA GLU A 156 5.77 4.26 0.59
C GLU A 156 6.47 4.19 1.94
N ILE A 157 7.02 3.03 2.27
CA ILE A 157 7.66 2.73 3.54
C ILE A 157 9.09 2.21 3.26
N PRO A 158 10.11 3.05 3.48
CA PRO A 158 11.50 2.61 3.43
C PRO A 158 11.78 1.49 4.44
N PHE A 159 12.64 0.52 4.09
CA PHE A 159 13.06 -0.53 5.04
C PHE A 159 13.76 0.04 6.28
N THR A 160 14.35 1.23 6.18
CA THR A 160 14.98 1.94 7.30
C THR A 160 14.00 2.43 8.37
N ASP A 161 12.70 2.46 8.06
CA ASP A 161 11.65 2.93 8.98
C ASP A 161 11.10 1.81 9.85
N PHE A 162 11.52 0.57 9.61
CA PHE A 162 11.14 -0.58 10.41
C PHE A 162 12.01 -0.71 11.64
N THR A 163 11.40 -1.17 12.72
CA THR A 163 12.09 -1.49 13.97
C THR A 163 11.77 -2.91 14.39
N TYR A 164 12.73 -3.59 15.00
CA TYR A 164 12.51 -4.92 15.55
C TYR A 164 11.38 -4.88 16.58
N ARG A 165 10.38 -5.75 16.43
CA ARG A 165 9.23 -5.80 17.33
C ARG A 165 9.62 -6.45 18.67
N THR A 166 9.37 -5.77 19.78
CA THR A 166 9.85 -6.20 21.12
C THR A 166 8.75 -6.73 22.04
N ASP A 167 7.48 -6.46 21.74
CA ASP A 167 6.33 -6.90 22.55
C ASP A 167 5.86 -8.31 22.18
N TYR A 168 6.09 -8.75 20.94
CA TYR A 168 5.73 -10.08 20.45
C TYR A 168 6.64 -10.52 19.30
N GLN A 169 7.00 -11.80 19.32
CA GLN A 169 7.68 -12.51 18.24
C GLN A 169 7.09 -13.93 18.17
N PRO A 170 6.75 -14.44 16.99
CA PRO A 170 6.35 -15.83 16.84
C PRO A 170 7.59 -16.74 17.04
N VAL A 171 7.39 -17.88 17.71
CA VAL A 171 8.46 -18.85 18.07
C VAL A 171 8.34 -20.15 17.31
#